data_AF-A0AAW5MYC9-F1
#
_entry.id   AF-A0AAW5MYC9-F1
#
_cell.length_a   1.000
_cell.length_b   1.000
_cell.length_c   1.000
_cell.angle_alpha   90.00
_cell.angle_beta   90.00
_cell.angle_gamma   90.00
#
_symmetry.space_group_name_H-M   'P 1'
#
loop_
_entity.id
_entity.type
_entity.pdbx_description
1 polymer ?
#
loop_
_entity_poly.entity_id
_entity_poly.type
_entity_poly.pdbx_seq_one_letter_code
_entity_poly.pdbx_strand_id
1 'polypeptide(L)'
;ADWQWVIPLPENIDIESAGPLLCGGITVFKPLLMHHITATSRVGVIGIGGLGHIAIKLLHAMGCEVTAFSSNPAKEQELLA
;
A
#
# COMPACT_ATOMS: atom_id res chain seq x y z
N ALA A 1 0.81 11.08 -23.94
CA ALA A 1 -0.17 10.86 -22.86
C ALA A 1 -1.46 11.52 -23.28
N ASP A 2 -2.58 10.81 -23.20
CA ASP A 2 -3.92 11.35 -23.45
C ASP A 2 -4.51 11.90 -22.14
N TRP A 3 -5.42 12.88 -22.21
CA TRP A 3 -6.01 13.53 -21.04
C TRP A 3 -6.73 12.54 -20.12
N GLN A 4 -7.21 11.42 -20.67
CA GLN A 4 -7.87 10.33 -19.95
C GLN A 4 -6.97 9.62 -18.92
N TRP A 5 -5.65 9.75 -19.03
CA TRP A 5 -4.68 9.11 -18.13
C TRP A 5 -4.16 10.07 -17.06
N VAL A 6 -4.69 11.29 -17.01
CA VAL A 6 -4.32 12.30 -16.02
C VAL A 6 -5.25 12.20 -14.83
N ILE A 7 -4.67 12.09 -13.64
CA ILE A 7 -5.42 12.05 -12.38
C ILE A 7 -5.16 13.37 -11.64
N PRO A 8 -6.20 14.14 -11.30
CA PRO A 8 -6.04 15.36 -10.51
C PRO A 8 -5.51 15.01 -9.12
N LEU A 9 -4.45 15.71 -8.70
CA LEU A 9 -3.87 15.53 -7.38
C LEU A 9 -4.68 16.33 -6.34
N PRO A 10 -4.93 15.76 -5.14
CA PRO A 10 -5.52 16.52 -4.03
C PRO A 10 -4.64 17.71 -3.64
N GLU A 11 -5.23 18.84 -3.23
CA GLU A 11 -4.49 20.07 -2.89
C GLU A 11 -3.46 19.88 -1.76
N ASN A 12 -3.75 18.98 -0.82
CA ASN A 12 -2.92 18.74 0.36
C ASN A 12 -1.95 17.56 0.20
N ILE A 13 -1.76 17.03 -1.01
CA ILE A 13 -0.81 15.95 -1.23
C ILE A 13 0.58 16.51 -1.51
N ASP A 14 1.60 15.91 -0.89
CA ASP A 14 2.98 16.15 -1.29
C ASP A 14 3.23 15.59 -2.71
N ILE A 15 3.77 16.43 -3.59
CA ILE A 15 3.99 16.11 -5.00
C ILE A 15 5.01 14.98 -5.15
N GLU A 16 6.05 14.94 -4.32
CA GLU A 16 7.07 13.88 -4.39
C GLU A 16 6.47 12.51 -4.04
N SER A 17 5.56 12.50 -3.06
CA SER A 17 4.83 11.31 -2.64
C SER A 17 3.78 10.82 -3.65
N ALA A 18 3.27 11.70 -4.53
CA ALA A 18 2.21 11.34 -5.48
C ALA A 18 2.67 10.33 -6.55
N GLY A 19 3.90 10.46 -7.05
CA GLY A 19 4.43 9.58 -8.10
C GLY A 19 4.41 8.10 -7.74
N PRO A 20 5.01 7.70 -6.58
CA PRO A 20 4.96 6.32 -6.10
C PRO A 20 3.55 5.74 -5.93
N LEU A 21 2.57 6.56 -5.56
CA LEU A 21 1.18 6.13 -5.40
C LEU A 21 0.53 5.73 -6.73
N LEU A 22 0.87 6.43 -7.82
CA LEU A 22 0.33 6.16 -9.16
C LEU A 22 0.94 4.93 -9.85
N CYS A 23 2.12 4.47 -9.41
CA CYS A 23 2.76 3.26 -9.95
C CYS A 23 2.66 2.09 -8.96
N GLY A 24 3.36 2.18 -7.83
CA GLY A 24 3.36 1.13 -6.80
C GLY A 24 2.04 1.08 -6.03
N GLY A 25 1.49 2.24 -5.69
CA GLY A 25 0.24 2.34 -4.93
C GLY A 25 -0.94 1.70 -5.66
N ILE A 26 -1.16 2.04 -6.94
CA ILE A 26 -2.27 1.45 -7.70
C ILE A 26 -2.10 -0.05 -7.91
N THR A 27 -0.87 -0.52 -8.08
CA THR A 27 -0.54 -1.95 -8.22
C THR A 27 -0.94 -2.74 -6.98
N VAL A 28 -0.78 -2.14 -5.80
CA VAL A 28 -1.18 -2.73 -4.52
C VAL A 28 -2.67 -2.55 -4.25
N PHE A 29 -3.24 -1.38 -4.55
CA PHE A 29 -4.61 -1.05 -4.19
C PHE A 29 -5.65 -1.80 -5.04
N LYS A 30 -5.39 -1.97 -6.34
CA LYS A 30 -6.30 -2.65 -7.26
C LYS A 30 -6.69 -4.07 -6.81
N PRO A 31 -5.78 -4.98 -6.43
CA PRO A 31 -6.17 -6.30 -5.94
C PRO A 31 -7.00 -6.26 -4.64
N LEU A 32 -6.75 -5.29 -3.75
CA LEU A 32 -7.57 -5.14 -2.54
C LEU A 32 -9.04 -4.86 -2.89
N LEU A 33 -9.27 -4.03 -3.90
CA LEU A 33 -10.62 -3.75 -4.41
C LEU A 33 -11.23 -4.96 -5.13
N MET A 34 -10.48 -5.58 -6.05
CA MET A 34 -10.99 -6.72 -6.84
C MET A 34 -11.37 -7.92 -5.96
N HIS A 35 -10.67 -8.11 -4.83
CA HIS A 35 -10.92 -9.18 -3.88
C HIS A 35 -11.81 -8.76 -2.70
N HIS A 36 -12.38 -7.56 -2.75
CA HIS A 36 -13.32 -7.05 -1.74
C HIS A 36 -12.77 -7.18 -0.31
N ILE A 37 -11.51 -6.78 -0.13
CA ILE A 37 -10.87 -6.77 1.19
C ILE A 37 -11.60 -5.78 2.10
N THR A 38 -11.88 -6.21 3.32
CA THR A 38 -12.63 -5.43 4.33
C THR A 38 -11.86 -5.39 5.65
N ALA A 39 -12.28 -4.54 6.59
CA ALA A 39 -11.65 -4.45 7.91
C ALA A 39 -11.63 -5.80 8.68
N THR A 40 -12.55 -6.72 8.39
CA THR A 40 -12.55 -8.06 9.01
C THR A 40 -11.59 -9.05 8.34
N SER A 41 -10.94 -8.65 7.25
CA SER A 41 -10.00 -9.50 6.52
C SER A 41 -8.67 -9.64 7.27
N ARG A 42 -8.12 -10.85 7.25
CA ARG A 42 -6.77 -11.16 7.73
C ARG A 42 -5.86 -11.33 6.52
N VAL A 43 -4.81 -10.52 6.41
CA VAL A 43 -4.00 -10.43 5.19
C VAL A 43 -2.52 -10.64 5.49
N GLY A 44 -1.89 -11.55 4.75
CA GLY A 44 -0.45 -11.77 4.77
C GLY A 44 0.28 -10.96 3.71
N VAL A 45 1.31 -10.20 4.09
CA VAL A 45 2.18 -9.46 3.16
C VAL A 45 3.57 -10.10 3.16
N ILE A 46 3.95 -10.69 2.04
CA ILE A 46 5.25 -11.37 1.88
C ILE A 46 6.21 -10.43 1.14
N GLY A 47 7.34 -10.11 1.78
CA GLY A 47 8.40 -9.27 1.21
C GLY A 47 8.19 -7.77 1.47
N ILE A 48 9.03 -7.22 2.33
CA ILE A 48 8.85 -5.85 2.85
C ILE A 48 9.79 -4.88 2.12
N GLY A 49 9.54 -4.69 0.82
CA GLY A 49 10.19 -3.70 -0.06
C GLY A 49 9.30 -2.47 -0.27
N GLY A 50 9.52 -1.68 -1.33
CA GLY A 50 8.70 -0.48 -1.60
C GLY A 50 7.19 -0.76 -1.66
N LEU A 51 6.77 -1.77 -2.43
CA LEU A 51 5.36 -2.18 -2.53
C LEU A 51 4.83 -2.77 -1.22
N GLY A 52 5.64 -3.58 -0.51
CA GLY A 52 5.25 -4.21 0.75
C GLY A 52 4.92 -3.17 1.84
N HIS A 53 5.73 -2.11 1.95
CA HIS A 53 5.43 -1.01 2.88
C HIS A 53 4.14 -0.29 2.51
N ILE A 54 3.88 -0.05 1.23
CA ILE A 54 2.62 0.56 0.78
C ILE A 54 1.43 -0.35 1.11
N ALA A 55 1.57 -1.67 0.90
CA ALA A 55 0.52 -2.64 1.21
C ALA A 55 0.18 -2.66 2.69
N ILE A 56 1.19 -2.70 3.57
CA ILE A 56 0.96 -2.69 5.02
C ILE A 56 0.25 -1.42 5.45
N LYS A 57 0.70 -0.25 4.98
CA LYS A 57 0.07 1.04 5.31
C LYS A 57 -1.39 1.10 4.85
N LEU A 58 -1.68 0.65 3.63
CA LEU A 58 -3.06 0.62 3.11
C LEU A 58 -3.95 -0.35 3.89
N LEU A 59 -3.49 -1.58 4.11
CA LEU A 59 -4.25 -2.60 4.82
C LEU A 59 -4.53 -2.20 6.28
N HIS A 60 -3.55 -1.60 6.95
CA HIS A 60 -3.72 -1.08 8.30
C HIS A 60 -4.71 0.09 8.33
N ALA A 61 -4.62 1.03 7.37
CA ALA A 61 -5.58 2.13 7.24
C ALA A 61 -7.00 1.65 6.89
N MET A 62 -7.14 0.51 6.21
CA MET A 62 -8.42 -0.16 5.95
C MET A 62 -8.96 -0.94 7.16
N GLY A 63 -8.20 -1.02 8.26
CA GLY A 63 -8.57 -1.72 9.48
C GLY A 63 -8.37 -3.24 9.45
N CYS A 64 -7.61 -3.77 8.48
CA CYS A 64 -7.35 -5.20 8.37
C CYS A 64 -6.37 -5.69 9.44
N GLU A 65 -6.46 -6.98 9.80
CA GLU A 65 -5.40 -7.65 10.55
C GLU A 65 -4.28 -8.04 9.58
N VAL A 66 -3.09 -7.48 9.75
CA VAL A 66 -1.96 -7.66 8.84
C VAL A 66 -0.86 -8.51 9.47
N THR A 67 -0.41 -9.54 8.75
CA THR A 67 0.79 -10.30 9.11
C THR A 67 1.88 -10.05 8.07
N ALA A 68 3.02 -9.51 8.49
CA ALA A 68 4.15 -9.24 7.62
C ALA A 68 5.17 -10.40 7.66
N PHE A 69 5.64 -10.83 6.49
CA PHE A 69 6.70 -11.84 6.35
C PHE A 69 7.93 -11.17 5.74
N SER A 70 9.04 -11.17 6.48
CA SER A 70 10.33 -10.62 6.05
C SER A 70 11.43 -11.66 6.23
N SER A 71 12.36 -11.72 5.28
CA SER A 71 13.61 -12.47 5.41
C SER A 71 14.72 -11.68 6.11
N ASN A 72 14.48 -10.39 6.40
CA ASN A 72 15.39 -9.51 7.12
C ASN A 72 14.82 -9.19 8.51
N PRO A 73 15.41 -9.71 9.59
CA PRO A 73 14.98 -9.43 10.96
C PRO A 73 15.07 -7.94 11.34
N ALA A 74 16.00 -7.18 10.75
CA ALA A 74 16.19 -5.77 11.08
C ALA A 74 14.96 -4.89 10.73
N LYS A 75 14.04 -5.40 9.89
CA LYS A 75 12.80 -4.70 9.53
C LYS A 75 11.68 -4.87 10.54
N GLU A 76 11.83 -5.75 11.53
CA GLU A 76 10.78 -6.02 12.51
C GLU A 76 10.38 -4.75 13.28
N GLN A 77 11.37 -3.99 13.77
CA GLN A 77 11.12 -2.74 14.49
C GLN A 77 10.41 -1.69 13.62
N GLU A 78 10.75 -1.61 12.34
CA GLU A 78 10.08 -0.70 11.38
C GLU A 78 8.61 -1.09 11.15
N LEU A 79 8.30 -2.39 11.20
CA LEU A 79 6.96 -2.92 10.90
C LEU A 79 6.01 -2.91 12.11
N LEU A 80 6.56 -2.93 13.32
CA LEU A 80 5.80 -2.90 14.56
C LEU A 80 5.51 -1.47 15.07
N ALA A 81 6.14 -0.46 14.47
CA ALA A 81 5.93 0.96 14.75
C ALA A 81 4.68 1.50 14.06
#